data_AF-A0A937PVH5-F1
#
_entry.id   AF-A0A937PVH5-F1
#
_cell.length_a   1.000
_cell.length_b   1.000
_cell.length_c   1.000
_cell.angle_alpha   90.00
_cell.angle_beta   90.00
_cell.angle_gamma   90.00
#
_symmetry.space_group_name_H-M   'P 1'
#
loop_
_entity.id
_entity.type
_entity.pdbx_description
1 polymer ?
#
loop_
_entity_poly.entity_id
_entity_poly.type
_entity_poly.pdbx_seq_one_letter_code
_entity_poly.pdbx_strand_id
1 'polypeptide(L)'
;IWTQRLFSGAELGGIKIHASIDMLIKHNRIHNAGRGLWMDWMAQGTRITGNLCYDNSTDDLFVEVNHGPFLVDNNIFLSGLSVRDWSQGGAFVHNLMAGKIDSRPQGRSTPYHKAHSTAVAGLSNIKGGDHRFHNNIFIGQPGKAPGFGLSMYDAREAPLQTGGNVYYSGARPYAKEADPLTLPDVDPKPEIVEKDGHAYLHLTLGQAPQKAATALVTTERLGSAKIPGLGYENPDGSPVRIDADYFGAKRSETKPSAGPFEVPAADRLTLKVR
;
A
#
# COMPACT_ATOMS: atom_id res chain seq x y z
N ILE A 1 13.81 7.62 -20.27
CA ILE A 1 12.91 6.71 -21.02
C ILE A 1 11.47 7.20 -20.96
N TRP A 2 10.86 7.29 -19.78
CA TRP A 2 9.45 7.67 -19.67
C TRP A 2 9.10 9.07 -20.20
N THR A 3 9.97 10.07 -20.00
CA THR A 3 9.74 11.44 -20.48
C THR A 3 9.58 11.52 -22.00
N GLN A 4 10.42 10.79 -22.76
CA GLN A 4 10.46 10.86 -24.22
C GLN A 4 9.48 9.87 -24.90
N ARG A 5 9.11 8.79 -24.22
CA ARG A 5 8.16 7.76 -24.72
C ARG A 5 8.53 7.19 -26.11
N LEU A 6 9.83 7.07 -26.41
CA LEU A 6 10.32 6.59 -27.71
C LEU A 6 9.99 5.12 -27.98
N PHE A 7 9.73 4.34 -26.93
CA PHE A 7 9.32 2.94 -27.00
C PHE A 7 8.41 2.60 -25.82
N SER A 8 7.61 1.56 -25.98
CA SER A 8 6.72 1.01 -24.95
C SER A 8 6.92 -0.50 -24.83
N GLY A 9 6.49 -1.07 -23.71
CA GLY A 9 6.61 -2.50 -23.45
C GLY A 9 6.29 -2.83 -22.01
N ALA A 10 6.09 -4.12 -21.74
CA ALA A 10 5.76 -4.64 -20.40
C ALA A 10 6.97 -4.68 -19.45
N GLU A 11 7.93 -3.76 -19.57
CA GLU A 11 9.15 -3.73 -18.75
C GLU A 11 9.47 -2.33 -18.22
N LEU A 12 8.58 -1.35 -18.45
CA LEU A 12 8.79 0.03 -18.06
C LEU A 12 8.21 0.33 -16.67
N GLY A 13 9.07 0.59 -15.71
CA GLY A 13 8.74 1.12 -14.37
C GLY A 13 9.91 1.92 -13.81
N GLY A 14 9.66 2.82 -12.86
CA GLY A 14 10.72 3.53 -12.14
C GLY A 14 11.63 2.55 -11.41
N ILE A 15 11.03 1.59 -10.72
CA ILE A 15 11.69 0.38 -10.21
C ILE A 15 10.84 -0.82 -10.61
N LYS A 16 11.36 -1.69 -11.48
CA LYS A 16 10.75 -2.99 -11.81
C LYS A 16 11.69 -4.11 -11.35
N ILE A 17 11.16 -5.06 -10.60
CA ILE A 17 11.94 -6.20 -10.10
C ILE A 17 11.09 -7.46 -10.20
N HIS A 18 11.71 -8.51 -10.74
CA HIS A 18 11.18 -9.87 -10.66
C HIS A 18 11.84 -10.63 -9.52
N ALA A 19 11.06 -11.45 -8.80
CA ALA A 19 11.55 -12.22 -7.66
C ALA A 19 12.26 -11.36 -6.62
N SER A 20 11.57 -10.33 -6.15
CA SER A 20 12.04 -9.44 -5.08
C SER A 20 11.98 -10.10 -3.68
N ILE A 21 12.47 -11.34 -3.58
CA ILE A 21 12.43 -12.15 -2.36
C ILE A 21 13.21 -11.43 -1.25
N ASP A 22 12.55 -11.21 -0.11
CA ASP A 22 13.09 -10.50 1.07
C ASP A 22 13.67 -9.09 0.80
N MET A 23 13.36 -8.49 -0.35
CA MET A 23 13.91 -7.18 -0.68
C MET A 23 13.26 -6.07 0.14
N LEU A 24 14.10 -5.16 0.64
CA LEU A 24 13.66 -3.91 1.26
C LEU A 24 13.75 -2.75 0.26
N ILE A 25 12.60 -2.17 -0.07
CA ILE A 25 12.46 -0.97 -0.91
C ILE A 25 11.99 0.16 -0.01
N LYS A 26 12.93 0.99 0.46
CA LYS A 26 12.68 1.97 1.52
C LYS A 26 13.14 3.37 1.17
N HIS A 27 12.35 4.37 1.59
CA HIS A 27 12.72 5.80 1.56
C HIS A 27 13.02 6.38 0.17
N ASN A 28 12.38 5.86 -0.88
CA ASN A 28 12.52 6.40 -2.23
C ASN A 28 11.55 7.56 -2.50
N ARG A 29 11.90 8.40 -3.48
CA ARG A 29 11.05 9.42 -4.09
C ARG A 29 10.89 9.08 -5.57
N ILE A 30 9.70 8.66 -5.98
CA ILE A 30 9.47 8.12 -7.33
C ILE A 30 8.34 8.90 -7.99
N HIS A 31 8.69 9.75 -8.94
CA HIS A 31 7.75 10.66 -9.56
C HIS A 31 8.06 10.90 -11.03
N ASN A 32 7.07 11.44 -11.75
CA ASN A 32 7.16 11.69 -13.20
C ASN A 32 7.53 10.44 -14.00
N ALA A 33 7.13 9.25 -13.50
CA ALA A 33 7.29 7.98 -14.20
C ALA A 33 5.98 7.56 -14.88
N GLY A 34 6.03 6.44 -15.61
CA GLY A 34 4.82 5.77 -16.06
C GLY A 34 4.22 5.06 -14.88
N ARG A 35 4.89 3.98 -14.53
CA ARG A 35 4.68 3.21 -13.32
C ARG A 35 5.78 3.53 -12.32
N GLY A 36 5.43 3.77 -11.06
CA GLY A 36 6.41 4.03 -10.01
C GLY A 36 7.19 2.78 -9.65
N LEU A 37 6.52 1.85 -8.98
CA LEU A 37 7.05 0.56 -8.50
C LEU A 37 6.33 -0.60 -9.19
N TRP A 38 7.07 -1.63 -9.58
CA TRP A 38 6.51 -2.85 -10.18
C TRP A 38 7.20 -4.09 -9.64
N MET A 39 6.51 -4.77 -8.73
CA MET A 39 6.92 -6.07 -8.22
C MET A 39 6.25 -7.13 -9.08
N ASP A 40 7.02 -7.71 -10.01
CA ASP A 40 6.52 -8.60 -11.05
C ASP A 40 6.95 -10.05 -10.74
N TRP A 41 6.03 -10.87 -10.27
CA TRP A 41 6.26 -12.25 -9.81
C TRP A 41 7.12 -12.35 -8.54
N MET A 42 6.73 -13.29 -7.68
CA MET A 42 7.56 -13.79 -6.57
C MET A 42 8.02 -12.70 -5.57
N ALA A 43 7.24 -11.62 -5.42
CA ALA A 43 7.38 -10.68 -4.31
C ALA A 43 6.96 -11.38 -3.00
N GLN A 44 7.89 -12.14 -2.43
CA GLN A 44 7.71 -12.95 -1.22
C GLN A 44 8.73 -12.51 -0.17
N GLY A 45 8.26 -12.05 0.98
CA GLY A 45 9.06 -11.36 1.99
C GLY A 45 9.41 -9.92 1.63
N THR A 46 9.04 -9.43 0.44
CA THR A 46 9.31 -8.06 0.01
C THR A 46 8.67 -7.04 0.96
N ARG A 47 9.43 -6.02 1.35
CA ARG A 47 8.93 -4.88 2.12
C ARG A 47 9.13 -3.57 1.37
N ILE A 48 8.03 -2.89 1.07
CA ILE A 48 7.98 -1.56 0.45
C ILE A 48 7.56 -0.57 1.52
N THR A 49 8.49 0.22 2.05
CA THR A 49 8.22 1.05 3.24
C THR A 49 8.68 2.50 3.13
N GLY A 50 7.82 3.41 3.58
CA GLY A 50 8.20 4.81 3.71
C GLY A 50 8.55 5.47 2.38
N ASN A 51 7.98 5.04 1.24
CA ASN A 51 8.23 5.62 -0.08
C ASN A 51 7.23 6.74 -0.41
N LEU A 52 7.65 7.71 -1.22
CA LEU A 52 6.80 8.76 -1.77
C LEU A 52 6.66 8.56 -3.28
N CYS A 53 5.43 8.33 -3.75
CA CYS A 53 5.11 8.24 -5.17
C CYS A 53 4.01 9.23 -5.55
N TYR A 54 4.25 10.04 -6.58
CA TYR A 54 3.34 11.07 -7.06
C TYR A 54 3.65 11.40 -8.53
N ASP A 55 2.71 12.00 -9.25
CA ASP A 55 2.85 12.35 -10.68
C ASP A 55 3.29 11.18 -11.58
N ASN A 56 2.96 9.95 -11.19
CA ASN A 56 3.13 8.77 -12.02
C ASN A 56 1.87 8.60 -12.88
N SER A 57 2.08 8.45 -14.18
CA SER A 57 1.00 8.58 -15.16
C SER A 57 0.17 7.32 -15.38
N THR A 58 0.63 6.14 -14.94
CA THR A 58 -0.15 4.89 -14.98
C THR A 58 -0.55 4.43 -13.58
N ASP A 59 0.42 4.26 -12.67
CA ASP A 59 0.20 3.84 -11.29
C ASP A 59 1.45 4.01 -10.41
N ASP A 60 1.23 4.17 -9.09
CA ASP A 60 2.32 4.25 -8.12
C ASP A 60 2.93 2.89 -7.80
N LEU A 61 2.08 1.88 -7.54
CA LEU A 61 2.51 0.52 -7.24
C LEU A 61 1.75 -0.50 -8.09
N PHE A 62 2.50 -1.40 -8.72
CA PHE A 62 1.99 -2.62 -9.30
C PHE A 62 2.55 -3.84 -8.59
N VAL A 63 1.66 -4.65 -8.04
CA VAL A 63 1.98 -6.01 -7.61
C VAL A 63 1.35 -6.98 -8.61
N GLU A 64 2.17 -7.60 -9.43
CA GLU A 64 1.72 -8.49 -10.50
C GLU A 64 2.08 -9.94 -10.20
N VAL A 65 1.07 -10.81 -10.16
CA VAL A 65 1.17 -12.27 -10.01
C VAL A 65 2.06 -12.76 -8.87
N ASN A 66 1.95 -12.08 -7.72
CA ASN A 66 2.58 -12.44 -6.47
C ASN A 66 1.61 -13.18 -5.54
N HIS A 67 2.16 -14.07 -4.71
CA HIS A 67 1.39 -14.87 -3.72
C HIS A 67 1.61 -14.42 -2.27
N GLY A 68 2.46 -13.41 -2.07
CA GLY A 68 2.87 -12.95 -0.76
C GLY A 68 3.73 -13.96 0.02
N PRO A 69 3.90 -13.74 1.33
CA PRO A 69 3.56 -12.50 2.02
C PRO A 69 4.44 -11.35 1.52
N PHE A 70 3.86 -10.21 1.17
CA PHE A 70 4.61 -8.96 0.94
C PHE A 70 4.00 -7.82 1.76
N LEU A 71 4.83 -6.90 2.23
CA LEU A 71 4.43 -5.81 3.11
C LEU A 71 4.62 -4.46 2.41
N VAL A 72 3.57 -3.64 2.40
CA VAL A 72 3.54 -2.27 1.88
C VAL A 72 3.13 -1.37 3.02
N ASP A 73 4.09 -0.75 3.70
CA ASP A 73 3.82 0.02 4.92
C ASP A 73 4.31 1.47 4.90
N ASN A 74 3.57 2.37 5.52
CA ASN A 74 3.97 3.77 5.67
C ASN A 74 4.27 4.49 4.33
N ASN A 75 3.66 4.11 3.19
CA ASN A 75 3.91 4.79 1.92
C ASN A 75 2.91 5.92 1.65
N ILE A 76 3.31 6.84 0.78
CA ILE A 76 2.47 7.93 0.28
C ILE A 76 2.31 7.73 -1.23
N PHE A 77 1.08 7.45 -1.67
CA PHE A 77 0.71 7.18 -3.06
C PHE A 77 -0.33 8.20 -3.52
N LEU A 78 0.08 9.14 -4.37
CA LEU A 78 -0.73 10.31 -4.75
C LEU A 78 -1.08 10.36 -6.25
N SER A 79 -0.63 9.40 -7.04
CA SER A 79 -0.99 9.33 -8.46
C SER A 79 -2.42 8.84 -8.67
N GLY A 80 -2.97 9.02 -9.87
CA GLY A 80 -4.38 8.68 -10.17
C GLY A 80 -4.77 7.21 -9.90
N LEU A 81 -3.80 6.30 -9.90
CA LEU A 81 -3.95 4.91 -9.49
C LEU A 81 -2.85 4.60 -8.46
N SER A 82 -3.22 4.46 -7.18
CA SER A 82 -2.26 4.18 -6.11
C SER A 82 -1.75 2.74 -6.20
N VAL A 83 -2.67 1.79 -6.41
CA VAL A 83 -2.30 0.36 -6.46
C VAL A 83 -3.00 -0.31 -7.63
N ARG A 84 -2.20 -0.90 -8.53
CA ARG A 84 -2.64 -1.97 -9.41
C ARG A 84 -2.29 -3.29 -8.72
N ASP A 85 -3.30 -4.09 -8.43
CA ASP A 85 -3.17 -5.31 -7.65
C ASP A 85 -3.65 -6.51 -8.45
N TRP A 86 -2.71 -7.17 -9.10
CA TRP A 86 -2.97 -8.43 -9.79
C TRP A 86 -2.30 -9.58 -9.04
N SER A 87 -2.34 -9.51 -7.71
CA SER A 87 -1.69 -10.43 -6.79
C SER A 87 -2.66 -10.88 -5.68
N GLN A 88 -2.13 -11.61 -4.70
CA GLN A 88 -2.79 -11.99 -3.45
C GLN A 88 -1.73 -12.10 -2.33
N GLY A 89 -2.14 -12.18 -1.07
CA GLY A 89 -1.22 -12.38 0.06
C GLY A 89 -0.47 -11.10 0.51
N GLY A 90 -0.92 -9.91 0.11
CA GLY A 90 -0.28 -8.64 0.48
C GLY A 90 -0.77 -8.06 1.81
N ALA A 91 0.07 -7.33 2.52
CA ALA A 91 -0.32 -6.50 3.67
C ALA A 91 -0.05 -5.02 3.37
N PHE A 92 -1.09 -4.19 3.43
CA PHE A 92 -1.04 -2.75 3.24
C PHE A 92 -1.34 -2.07 4.58
N VAL A 93 -0.33 -1.43 5.16
CA VAL A 93 -0.38 -0.97 6.54
C VAL A 93 0.03 0.50 6.64
N HIS A 94 -0.78 1.36 7.26
CA HIS A 94 -0.40 2.76 7.48
C HIS A 94 -0.05 3.55 6.21
N ASN A 95 -0.64 3.24 5.05
CA ASN A 95 -0.37 4.01 3.83
C ASN A 95 -1.36 5.19 3.69
N LEU A 96 -0.96 6.21 2.92
CA LEU A 96 -1.83 7.24 2.38
C LEU A 96 -2.04 6.98 0.89
N MET A 97 -3.28 6.75 0.47
CA MET A 97 -3.64 6.45 -0.92
C MET A 97 -4.69 7.43 -1.43
N ALA A 98 -4.30 8.32 -2.33
CA ALA A 98 -5.19 9.33 -2.93
C ALA A 98 -5.62 9.00 -4.37
N GLY A 99 -5.18 7.85 -4.88
CA GLY A 99 -5.56 7.29 -6.17
C GLY A 99 -6.54 6.14 -6.03
N LYS A 100 -6.94 5.60 -7.18
CA LYS A 100 -7.75 4.38 -7.24
C LYS A 100 -6.95 3.15 -6.83
N ILE A 101 -7.66 2.04 -6.66
CA ILE A 101 -7.14 0.68 -6.64
C ILE A 101 -7.82 -0.13 -7.75
N ASP A 102 -7.03 -0.85 -8.55
CA ASP A 102 -7.49 -1.81 -9.56
C ASP A 102 -7.07 -3.21 -9.12
N SER A 103 -8.02 -4.06 -8.74
CA SER A 103 -7.75 -5.45 -8.34
C SER A 103 -8.27 -6.44 -9.39
N ARG A 104 -7.43 -7.39 -9.84
CA ARG A 104 -7.80 -8.39 -10.85
C ARG A 104 -7.20 -9.77 -10.58
N PRO A 105 -7.96 -10.87 -10.82
CA PRO A 105 -7.40 -12.21 -10.87
C PRO A 105 -6.51 -12.39 -12.11
N GLN A 106 -5.66 -13.42 -12.11
CA GLN A 106 -4.76 -13.74 -13.21
C GLN A 106 -4.71 -15.25 -13.45
N GLY A 107 -4.76 -15.66 -14.71
CA GLY A 107 -4.72 -17.06 -15.12
C GLY A 107 -3.32 -17.68 -15.19
N ARG A 108 -2.27 -16.85 -15.19
CA ARG A 108 -0.86 -17.31 -15.21
C ARG A 108 -0.54 -18.03 -13.91
N SER A 109 0.16 -19.15 -14.02
CA SER A 109 0.71 -19.87 -12.88
C SER A 109 2.15 -19.42 -12.63
N THR A 110 2.41 -18.87 -11.45
CA THR A 110 3.72 -18.31 -11.07
C THR A 110 4.20 -18.95 -9.77
N PRO A 111 5.52 -19.07 -9.55
CA PRO A 111 6.04 -19.79 -8.40
C PRO A 111 5.91 -19.00 -7.09
N TYR A 112 5.86 -19.74 -5.99
CA TYR A 112 6.11 -19.27 -4.62
C TYR A 112 7.21 -20.16 -4.01
N HIS A 113 7.85 -19.67 -2.95
CA HIS A 113 9.10 -20.23 -2.41
C HIS A 113 8.96 -20.70 -0.97
N LYS A 114 9.95 -21.45 -0.49
CA LYS A 114 10.17 -21.62 0.96
C LYS A 114 10.53 -20.26 1.58
N ALA A 115 10.28 -20.11 2.88
CA ALA A 115 10.64 -18.88 3.60
C ALA A 115 12.13 -18.56 3.42
N HIS A 116 12.43 -17.29 3.16
CA HIS A 116 13.80 -16.75 3.07
C HIS A 116 14.73 -17.54 2.13
N SER A 117 14.19 -17.98 0.99
CA SER A 117 14.88 -18.89 0.09
C SER A 117 14.46 -18.70 -1.36
N THR A 118 15.35 -19.02 -2.28
CA THR A 118 15.04 -19.16 -3.71
C THR A 118 14.55 -20.57 -4.06
N ALA A 119 14.44 -21.47 -3.08
CA ALA A 119 13.89 -22.81 -3.29
C ALA A 119 12.38 -22.73 -3.55
N VAL A 120 11.95 -23.08 -4.77
CA VAL A 120 10.54 -23.11 -5.15
C VAL A 120 9.78 -24.13 -4.29
N ALA A 121 8.66 -23.71 -3.72
CA ALA A 121 7.75 -24.54 -2.94
C ALA A 121 6.56 -25.02 -3.78
N GLY A 122 6.15 -24.24 -4.79
CA GLY A 122 5.11 -24.63 -5.73
C GLY A 122 4.77 -23.52 -6.72
N LEU A 123 3.70 -23.73 -7.49
CA LEU A 123 3.14 -22.73 -8.40
C LEU A 123 1.66 -22.54 -8.11
N SER A 124 1.14 -21.33 -8.32
CA SER A 124 -0.28 -21.02 -8.21
C SER A 124 -0.67 -19.92 -9.19
N ASN A 125 -1.96 -19.84 -9.49
CA ASN A 125 -2.55 -18.67 -10.15
C ASN A 125 -3.10 -17.67 -9.10
N ILE A 126 -3.56 -16.51 -9.59
CA ILE A 126 -4.13 -15.45 -8.73
C ILE A 126 -5.64 -15.50 -8.80
N LYS A 127 -6.26 -15.85 -7.67
CA LYS A 127 -7.71 -15.80 -7.47
C LYS A 127 -8.18 -14.42 -7.02
N GLY A 128 -7.29 -13.67 -6.36
CA GLY A 128 -7.51 -12.32 -5.85
C GLY A 128 -8.08 -12.32 -4.43
N GLY A 129 -7.71 -11.31 -3.64
CA GLY A 129 -8.02 -11.22 -2.22
C GLY A 129 -6.88 -11.72 -1.33
N ASP A 130 -7.19 -12.18 -0.11
CA ASP A 130 -6.16 -12.57 0.89
C ASP A 130 -5.17 -11.44 1.18
N HIS A 131 -5.69 -10.20 1.23
CA HIS A 131 -4.89 -9.05 1.65
C HIS A 131 -5.27 -8.60 3.05
N ARG A 132 -4.30 -8.00 3.73
CA ARG A 132 -4.53 -7.21 4.94
C ARG A 132 -4.51 -5.73 4.59
N PHE A 133 -5.51 -4.98 5.03
CA PHE A 133 -5.52 -3.53 4.98
C PHE A 133 -5.77 -2.98 6.38
N HIS A 134 -4.71 -2.52 7.03
CA HIS A 134 -4.80 -1.98 8.38
C HIS A 134 -4.31 -0.55 8.48
N ASN A 135 -5.08 0.25 9.20
CA ASN A 135 -4.71 1.61 9.57
C ASN A 135 -4.35 2.50 8.37
N ASN A 136 -4.91 2.30 7.17
CA ASN A 136 -4.63 3.13 6.00
C ASN A 136 -5.52 4.37 5.95
N ILE A 137 -5.12 5.37 5.18
CA ILE A 137 -5.95 6.50 4.77
C ILE A 137 -6.22 6.39 3.26
N PHE A 138 -7.48 6.38 2.89
CA PHE A 138 -7.94 6.45 1.50
C PHE A 138 -8.63 7.78 1.25
N ILE A 139 -8.30 8.42 0.13
CA ILE A 139 -8.93 9.67 -0.31
C ILE A 139 -9.60 9.43 -1.64
N GLY A 140 -10.91 9.64 -1.69
CA GLY A 140 -11.69 9.51 -2.90
C GLY A 140 -11.75 10.79 -3.72
N GLN A 141 -12.52 10.73 -4.81
CA GLN A 141 -12.86 11.89 -5.63
C GLN A 141 -14.35 11.81 -5.98
N PRO A 142 -15.22 12.58 -5.28
CA PRO A 142 -16.64 12.60 -5.53
C PRO A 142 -16.95 12.95 -6.99
N GLY A 143 -17.95 12.27 -7.57
CA GLY A 143 -18.35 12.47 -8.97
C GLY A 143 -17.43 11.83 -10.01
N LYS A 144 -16.33 11.16 -9.61
CA LYS A 144 -15.50 10.34 -10.51
C LYS A 144 -15.94 8.88 -10.52
N ALA A 145 -15.47 8.14 -11.53
CA ALA A 145 -15.67 6.69 -11.61
C ALA A 145 -15.15 5.98 -10.34
N PRO A 146 -15.78 4.85 -9.94
CA PRO A 146 -15.45 4.12 -8.72
C PRO A 146 -14.00 3.60 -8.72
N GLY A 147 -13.57 3.09 -7.56
CA GLY A 147 -12.24 2.51 -7.37
C GLY A 147 -11.42 3.14 -6.25
N PHE A 148 -11.97 4.08 -5.48
CA PHE A 148 -11.30 4.66 -4.32
C PHE A 148 -11.70 3.92 -3.04
N GLY A 149 -10.73 3.47 -2.24
CA GLY A 149 -10.97 2.64 -1.05
C GLY A 149 -10.83 1.15 -1.34
N LEU A 150 -11.63 0.31 -0.67
CA LEU A 150 -11.51 -1.16 -0.70
C LEU A 150 -12.73 -1.91 -1.27
N SER A 151 -13.78 -1.21 -1.68
CA SER A 151 -15.01 -1.86 -2.19
C SER A 151 -14.80 -2.70 -3.46
N MET A 152 -13.71 -2.49 -4.22
CA MET A 152 -13.39 -3.35 -5.38
C MET A 152 -13.06 -4.79 -4.98
N TYR A 153 -12.68 -5.01 -3.71
CA TYR A 153 -12.36 -6.33 -3.19
C TYR A 153 -13.60 -7.14 -2.79
N ASP A 154 -14.79 -6.53 -2.76
CA ASP A 154 -16.05 -7.21 -2.41
C ASP A 154 -16.37 -8.42 -3.32
N ALA A 155 -15.90 -8.37 -4.57
CA ALA A 155 -16.08 -9.41 -5.58
C ALA A 155 -14.87 -10.35 -5.75
N ARG A 156 -13.85 -10.25 -4.90
CA ARG A 156 -12.69 -11.16 -4.94
C ARG A 156 -12.99 -12.48 -4.23
N GLU A 157 -12.28 -13.53 -4.64
CA GLU A 157 -12.53 -14.90 -4.16
C GLU A 157 -12.16 -15.06 -2.68
N ALA A 158 -10.98 -14.56 -2.28
CA ALA A 158 -10.56 -14.58 -0.89
C ALA A 158 -10.97 -13.28 -0.18
N PRO A 159 -11.42 -13.36 1.09
CA PRO A 159 -11.78 -12.16 1.85
C PRO A 159 -10.56 -11.31 2.18
N LEU A 160 -10.80 -10.05 2.51
CA LEU A 160 -9.80 -9.18 3.13
C LEU A 160 -9.81 -9.37 4.66
N GLN A 161 -8.65 -9.11 5.28
CA GLN A 161 -8.58 -8.75 6.70
C GLN A 161 -8.43 -7.22 6.77
N THR A 162 -9.32 -6.55 7.48
CA THR A 162 -9.34 -5.07 7.52
C THR A 162 -9.51 -4.56 8.94
N GLY A 163 -9.16 -3.30 9.16
CA GLY A 163 -9.46 -2.61 10.42
C GLY A 163 -8.65 -1.33 10.59
N GLY A 164 -9.28 -0.33 11.20
CA GLY A 164 -8.65 0.97 11.50
C GLY A 164 -8.43 1.86 10.28
N ASN A 165 -9.00 1.54 9.11
CA ASN A 165 -8.84 2.38 7.93
C ASN A 165 -9.76 3.62 8.00
N VAL A 166 -9.31 4.71 7.37
CA VAL A 166 -10.04 5.98 7.26
C VAL A 166 -10.33 6.27 5.80
N TYR A 167 -11.56 6.68 5.51
CA TYR A 167 -12.05 6.90 4.15
C TYR A 167 -12.59 8.31 3.99
N TYR A 168 -11.87 9.15 3.24
CA TYR A 168 -12.26 10.53 2.94
C TYR A 168 -12.87 10.66 1.55
N SER A 169 -13.59 11.76 1.32
CA SER A 169 -13.94 12.25 -0.03
C SER A 169 -14.61 11.18 -0.90
N GLY A 170 -15.53 10.41 -0.30
CA GLY A 170 -16.28 9.35 -0.98
C GLY A 170 -15.51 8.06 -1.29
N ALA A 171 -14.28 7.88 -0.76
CA ALA A 171 -13.65 6.56 -0.74
C ALA A 171 -14.53 5.55 0.03
N ARG A 172 -14.57 4.30 -0.43
CA ARG A 172 -15.52 3.30 0.09
C ARG A 172 -14.81 2.17 0.82
N PRO A 173 -15.27 1.79 2.03
CA PRO A 173 -14.71 0.66 2.75
C PRO A 173 -15.00 -0.67 2.06
N TYR A 174 -14.28 -1.70 2.50
CA TYR A 174 -14.64 -3.09 2.19
C TYR A 174 -15.98 -3.42 2.86
N ALA A 175 -16.87 -4.12 2.18
CA ALA A 175 -18.24 -4.36 2.68
C ALA A 175 -18.29 -5.08 4.04
N LYS A 176 -17.25 -5.84 4.39
CA LYS A 176 -17.15 -6.58 5.66
C LYS A 176 -16.15 -5.96 6.65
N GLU A 177 -15.66 -4.74 6.40
CA GLU A 177 -14.83 -4.06 7.39
C GLU A 177 -15.67 -3.66 8.61
N ALA A 178 -15.18 -4.03 9.80
CA ALA A 178 -15.77 -3.61 11.05
C ALA A 178 -15.38 -2.16 11.36
N ASP A 179 -16.36 -1.35 11.74
CA ASP A 179 -16.22 0.03 12.21
C ASP A 179 -15.32 0.94 11.33
N PRO A 180 -15.51 0.99 10.00
CA PRO A 180 -14.73 1.87 9.14
C PRO A 180 -15.03 3.33 9.48
N LEU A 181 -14.01 4.18 9.57
CA LEU A 181 -14.20 5.61 9.78
C LEU A 181 -14.34 6.32 8.42
N THR A 182 -15.57 6.70 8.06
CA THR A 182 -15.87 7.37 6.77
C THR A 182 -16.20 8.85 6.96
N LEU A 183 -15.57 9.71 6.16
CA LEU A 183 -15.81 11.16 6.08
C LEU A 183 -16.04 11.55 4.62
N PRO A 184 -17.22 11.25 4.05
CA PRO A 184 -17.47 11.40 2.61
C PRO A 184 -17.39 12.85 2.11
N ASP A 185 -17.67 13.82 2.98
CA ASP A 185 -17.75 15.25 2.64
C ASP A 185 -16.48 16.03 3.01
N VAL A 186 -15.46 15.35 3.56
CA VAL A 186 -14.17 15.96 3.90
C VAL A 186 -13.15 15.60 2.82
N ASP A 187 -12.58 16.62 2.19
CA ASP A 187 -11.52 16.49 1.18
C ASP A 187 -10.17 16.94 1.76
N PRO A 188 -9.24 16.01 2.02
CA PRO A 188 -7.91 16.34 2.54
C PRO A 188 -7.00 17.08 1.59
N LYS A 189 -7.31 17.12 0.28
CA LYS A 189 -6.53 17.84 -0.75
C LYS A 189 -5.01 17.64 -0.64
N PRO A 190 -4.51 16.40 -0.73
CA PRO A 190 -3.08 16.15 -0.66
C PRO A 190 -2.38 16.77 -1.88
N GLU A 191 -1.33 17.55 -1.62
CA GLU A 191 -0.55 18.24 -2.64
C GLU A 191 0.94 18.12 -2.31
N ILE A 192 1.77 17.84 -3.33
CA ILE A 192 3.22 17.91 -3.23
C ILE A 192 3.70 19.25 -3.77
N VAL A 193 4.40 20.02 -2.92
CA VAL A 193 5.07 21.25 -3.31
C VAL A 193 6.58 21.04 -3.20
N GLU A 194 7.28 21.31 -4.30
CA GLU A 194 8.74 21.25 -4.34
C GLU A 194 9.33 22.62 -4.01
N LYS A 195 10.23 22.67 -3.03
CA LYS A 195 10.93 23.88 -2.63
C LYS A 195 12.33 23.56 -2.14
N ASP A 196 13.33 24.27 -2.66
CA ASP A 196 14.74 24.13 -2.27
C ASP A 196 15.25 22.68 -2.36
N GLY A 197 14.83 21.93 -3.39
CA GLY A 197 15.19 20.53 -3.60
C GLY A 197 14.41 19.52 -2.74
N HIS A 198 13.57 19.99 -1.82
CA HIS A 198 12.76 19.17 -0.93
C HIS A 198 11.30 19.06 -1.41
N ALA A 199 10.65 17.96 -1.04
CA ALA A 199 9.23 17.75 -1.29
C ALA A 199 8.44 17.92 0.01
N TYR A 200 7.44 18.79 -0.02
CA TYR A 200 6.53 19.04 1.09
C TYR A 200 5.16 18.51 0.73
N LEU A 201 4.58 17.71 1.61
CA LEU A 201 3.19 17.28 1.53
C LEU A 201 2.32 18.25 2.32
N HIS A 202 1.37 18.88 1.64
CA HIS A 202 0.29 19.63 2.25
C HIS A 202 -1.00 18.82 2.20
N LEU A 203 -1.71 18.73 3.32
CA LEU A 203 -3.00 18.05 3.41
C LEU A 203 -3.76 18.42 4.69
N THR A 204 -5.07 18.14 4.71
CA THR A 204 -5.99 18.41 5.81
C THR A 204 -6.63 17.12 6.32
N LEU A 205 -6.10 16.55 7.41
CA LEU A 205 -6.62 15.28 7.97
C LEU A 205 -7.52 15.48 9.21
N GLY A 206 -7.41 16.62 9.90
CA GLY A 206 -8.12 16.84 11.15
C GLY A 206 -7.79 15.77 12.20
N GLN A 207 -8.82 15.31 12.93
CA GLN A 207 -8.69 14.34 14.04
C GLN A 207 -9.00 12.88 13.66
N ALA A 208 -9.41 12.63 12.42
CA ALA A 208 -9.87 11.30 12.02
C ALA A 208 -8.77 10.21 12.13
N PRO A 209 -7.49 10.47 11.80
CA PRO A 209 -6.42 9.48 11.99
C PRO A 209 -6.30 8.96 13.43
N GLN A 210 -6.51 9.81 14.45
CA GLN A 210 -6.42 9.45 15.86
C GLN A 210 -7.73 8.88 16.43
N LYS A 211 -8.86 9.11 15.75
CA LYS A 211 -10.19 8.60 16.14
C LYS A 211 -10.49 7.21 15.60
N ALA A 212 -9.84 6.82 14.51
CA ALA A 212 -9.99 5.49 13.92
C ALA A 212 -9.74 4.37 14.95
N ALA A 213 -10.45 3.25 14.81
CA ALA A 213 -10.29 2.06 15.63
C ALA A 213 -9.04 1.27 15.23
N THR A 214 -7.88 1.92 15.38
CA THR A 214 -6.57 1.36 15.07
C THR A 214 -6.06 0.52 16.22
N ALA A 215 -5.15 -0.38 15.88
CA ALA A 215 -4.30 -1.06 16.83
C ALA A 215 -2.93 -1.26 16.18
N LEU A 216 -1.91 -1.55 16.98
CA LEU A 216 -0.59 -1.86 16.44
C LEU A 216 -0.65 -3.07 15.50
N VAL A 217 0.16 -3.05 14.44
CA VAL A 217 0.24 -4.14 13.46
C VAL A 217 1.55 -4.90 13.66
N THR A 218 1.43 -6.21 13.85
CA THR A 218 2.50 -7.17 14.13
C THR A 218 2.33 -8.40 13.24
N THR A 219 3.35 -9.27 13.15
CA THR A 219 3.25 -10.58 12.50
C THR A 219 2.04 -11.38 12.99
N GLU A 220 1.83 -11.45 14.30
CA GLU A 220 0.71 -12.17 14.89
C GLU A 220 -0.65 -11.68 14.36
N ARG A 221 -0.84 -10.37 14.33
CA ARG A 221 -2.08 -9.77 13.82
C ARG A 221 -2.27 -9.99 12.33
N LEU A 222 -1.19 -9.99 11.55
CA LEU A 222 -1.25 -10.24 10.11
C LEU A 222 -1.47 -11.73 9.82
N GLY A 223 -1.04 -12.65 10.68
CA GLY A 223 -1.10 -14.09 10.41
C GLY A 223 -0.28 -14.46 9.16
N SER A 224 -0.83 -15.34 8.30
CA SER A 224 -0.10 -15.90 7.15
C SER A 224 -0.81 -15.68 5.82
N ALA A 225 -0.03 -15.46 4.75
CA ALA A 225 -0.56 -15.49 3.39
C ALA A 225 -1.00 -16.91 3.02
N LYS A 226 -2.19 -17.04 2.41
CA LYS A 226 -2.90 -18.31 2.22
C LYS A 226 -2.13 -19.31 1.36
N ILE A 227 -1.55 -18.85 0.25
CA ILE A 227 -0.89 -19.72 -0.73
C ILE A 227 0.46 -20.26 -0.24
N PRO A 228 1.42 -19.41 0.18
CA PRO A 228 2.70 -19.91 0.66
C PRO A 228 2.60 -20.50 2.08
N GLY A 229 1.56 -20.17 2.85
CA GLY A 229 1.43 -20.59 4.25
C GLY A 229 2.42 -19.90 5.19
N LEU A 230 3.02 -18.78 4.77
CA LEU A 230 4.09 -18.08 5.48
C LEU A 230 3.58 -16.81 6.17
N GLY A 231 4.17 -16.50 7.33
CA GLY A 231 3.91 -15.28 8.10
C GLY A 231 4.58 -14.04 7.50
N TYR A 232 4.12 -12.86 7.91
CA TYR A 232 4.78 -11.59 7.57
C TYR A 232 5.93 -11.35 8.55
N GLU A 233 7.15 -11.65 8.13
CA GLU A 233 8.36 -11.66 8.97
C GLU A 233 9.47 -10.81 8.33
N ASN A 234 10.50 -10.48 9.11
CA ASN A 234 11.74 -9.90 8.59
C ASN A 234 12.57 -11.00 7.90
N PRO A 235 13.59 -10.63 7.08
CA PRO A 235 14.42 -11.62 6.37
C PRO A 235 15.18 -12.62 7.27
N ASP A 236 15.35 -12.31 8.55
CA ASP A 236 15.97 -13.21 9.54
C ASP A 236 14.95 -14.12 10.25
N GLY A 237 13.68 -14.10 9.82
CA GLY A 237 12.57 -14.85 10.43
C GLY A 237 12.02 -14.21 11.71
N SER A 238 12.55 -13.08 12.15
CA SER A 238 11.99 -12.37 13.31
C SER A 238 10.64 -11.72 12.96
N PRO A 239 9.71 -11.62 13.93
CA PRO A 239 8.42 -11.01 13.67
C PRO A 239 8.55 -9.51 13.32
N VAL A 240 7.78 -9.06 12.33
CA VAL A 240 7.62 -7.64 12.04
C VAL A 240 6.74 -6.97 13.09
N ARG A 241 7.06 -5.70 13.30
CA ARG A 241 6.32 -4.80 14.17
C ARG A 241 6.35 -3.42 13.53
N ILE A 242 5.18 -2.87 13.21
CA ILE A 242 5.06 -1.57 12.53
C ILE A 242 4.83 -0.50 13.59
N ASP A 243 5.87 -0.22 14.38
CA ASP A 243 5.85 0.69 15.53
C ASP A 243 6.56 2.02 15.27
N ALA A 244 6.95 2.27 14.01
CA ALA A 244 7.47 3.54 13.55
C ALA A 244 6.67 4.07 12.36
N ASP A 245 6.51 5.38 12.30
CA ASP A 245 5.87 6.08 11.19
C ASP A 245 6.85 6.38 10.04
N TYR A 246 6.39 7.11 9.03
CA TYR A 246 7.18 7.51 7.86
C TYR A 246 8.48 8.24 8.20
N PHE A 247 8.51 9.00 9.30
CA PHE A 247 9.67 9.75 9.76
C PHE A 247 10.51 9.00 10.81
N GLY A 248 10.09 7.79 11.19
CA GLY A 248 10.71 7.01 12.25
C GLY A 248 10.21 7.39 13.65
N ALA A 249 9.16 8.19 13.78
CA ALA A 249 8.56 8.50 15.08
C ALA A 249 7.86 7.26 15.63
N LYS A 250 8.00 7.01 16.94
CA LYS A 250 7.37 5.87 17.60
C LYS A 250 5.85 6.01 17.59
N ARG A 251 5.19 4.92 17.25
CA ARG A 251 3.73 4.77 17.28
C ARG A 251 3.26 4.37 18.67
N SER A 252 2.02 4.72 18.98
CA SER A 252 1.37 4.24 20.20
C SER A 252 1.19 2.73 20.16
N GLU A 253 1.52 2.07 21.27
CA GLU A 253 1.38 0.63 21.50
C GLU A 253 -0.07 0.15 21.39
N THR A 254 -1.01 0.98 21.82
CA THR A 254 -2.41 0.60 21.97
C THR A 254 -3.31 1.28 20.95
N LYS A 255 -2.94 2.48 20.48
CA LYS A 255 -3.78 3.28 19.59
C LYS A 255 -2.93 4.16 18.65
N PRO A 256 -2.24 3.56 17.66
CA PRO A 256 -1.44 4.32 16.69
C PRO A 256 -2.34 5.14 15.76
N SER A 257 -1.84 6.22 15.18
CA SER A 257 -2.61 7.00 14.20
C SER A 257 -2.74 6.25 12.87
N ALA A 258 -3.92 6.32 12.24
CA ALA A 258 -4.07 5.82 10.87
C ALA A 258 -3.22 6.64 9.88
N GLY A 259 -2.80 5.99 8.80
CA GLY A 259 -1.93 6.56 7.79
C GLY A 259 -0.45 6.58 8.20
N PRO A 260 0.40 7.20 7.36
CA PRO A 260 1.85 7.06 7.44
C PRO A 260 2.49 7.91 8.55
N PHE A 261 1.71 8.67 9.32
CA PHE A 261 2.25 9.69 10.23
C PHE A 261 1.62 9.58 11.62
N GLU A 262 2.45 9.72 12.66
CA GLU A 262 2.01 9.97 14.04
C GLU A 262 1.96 11.47 14.34
N VAL A 263 1.34 12.22 13.45
CA VAL A 263 1.23 13.68 13.59
C VAL A 263 0.10 14.06 14.56
N PRO A 264 0.27 15.15 15.34
CA PRO A 264 -0.80 15.68 16.17
C PRO A 264 -1.99 16.10 15.31
N ALA A 265 -3.18 16.07 15.92
CA ALA A 265 -4.40 16.57 15.28
C ALA A 265 -4.21 18.03 14.85
N ALA A 266 -4.21 18.26 13.53
CA ALA A 266 -4.10 19.58 12.95
C ALA A 266 -5.00 19.66 11.71
N ASP A 267 -5.66 20.82 11.56
CA ASP A 267 -6.53 21.05 10.41
C ASP A 267 -5.72 21.13 9.11
N ARG A 268 -4.49 21.67 9.13
CA ARG A 268 -3.60 21.68 7.97
C ARG A 268 -2.20 21.24 8.35
N LEU A 269 -1.69 20.24 7.65
CA LEU A 269 -0.35 19.70 7.79
C LEU A 269 0.55 20.21 6.67
N THR A 270 1.80 20.47 7.00
CA THR A 270 2.89 20.71 6.06
C THR A 270 4.07 19.86 6.49
N LEU A 271 4.33 18.78 5.75
CA LEU A 271 5.28 17.75 6.14
C LEU A 271 6.40 17.67 5.11
N LYS A 272 7.65 17.83 5.54
CA LYS A 272 8.82 17.62 4.68
C LYS A 272 9.01 16.12 4.47
N VAL A 273 8.52 15.59 3.36
CA VAL A 273 8.50 14.14 3.09
C VAL A 273 9.74 13.66 2.34
N ARG A 274 10.49 14.56 1.69
CA ARG A 274 11.82 14.34 1.08
C ARG A 274 12.64 15.63 1.04
#